data_AF-A0A1E7R3L5-F1
#
_entry.id   AF-A0A1E7R3L5-F1
#
_cell.length_a   1.000
_cell.length_b   1.000
_cell.length_c   1.000
_cell.angle_alpha   90.00
_cell.angle_beta   90.00
_cell.angle_gamma   90.00
#
_symmetry.space_group_name_H-M   'P 1'
#
loop_
_entity.id
_entity.type
_entity.pdbx_description
1 polymer ?
#
loop_
_entity_poly.entity_id
_entity_poly.type
_entity_poly.pdbx_seq_one_letter_code
_entity_poly.pdbx_strand_id
1 'polypeptide(L)'
;MKSLKNDEADEYIPLSIYFTILQILFYFSFILLGCFFNEFLATQIAVLNIPLSFAMGLAVILLGTFLTVIYVIVVNRNEES
;
A
#
# COMPACT_ATOMS: atom_id res chain seq x y z
N MET A 1 7.13 -36.69 -7.81
CA MET A 1 7.70 -35.40 -8.27
C MET A 1 6.57 -34.38 -8.44
N LYS A 2 6.09 -33.78 -7.34
CA LYS A 2 5.21 -32.57 -7.22
C LYS A 2 4.57 -32.58 -5.83
N SER A 3 5.29 -32.13 -4.81
CA SER A 3 4.70 -31.80 -3.50
C SER A 3 5.69 -30.98 -2.65
N LEU A 4 6.39 -30.03 -3.27
CA LEU A 4 7.33 -29.13 -2.59
C LEU A 4 7.14 -27.66 -3.01
N LYS A 5 6.12 -27.35 -3.83
CA LYS A 5 5.89 -25.97 -4.31
C LYS A 5 4.69 -25.28 -3.65
N ASN A 6 3.96 -25.98 -2.76
CA ASN A 6 2.79 -25.41 -2.08
C ASN A 6 3.12 -24.85 -0.69
N ASP A 7 4.10 -25.41 0.03
CA ASP A 7 4.38 -24.98 1.41
C ASP A 7 4.88 -23.53 1.49
N GLU A 8 5.73 -23.11 0.56
CA GLU A 8 6.25 -21.73 0.55
C GLU A 8 5.22 -20.72 0.06
N ALA A 9 4.38 -21.08 -0.92
CA ALA A 9 3.32 -20.20 -1.39
C ALA A 9 2.31 -19.90 -0.27
N ASP A 10 1.96 -20.91 0.53
CA ASP A 10 1.07 -20.76 1.69
C ASP A 10 1.70 -19.91 2.81
N GLU A 11 3.03 -19.90 2.95
CA GLU A 11 3.75 -19.09 3.94
C GLU A 11 3.63 -17.58 3.68
N TYR A 12 3.53 -17.15 2.41
CA TYR A 12 3.37 -15.73 2.05
C TYR A 12 1.91 -15.27 1.90
N ILE A 13 0.94 -16.18 1.95
CA ILE A 13 -0.49 -15.82 1.95
C ILE A 13 -0.82 -14.89 3.13
N PRO A 14 -0.42 -15.18 4.38
CA PRO A 14 -0.66 -14.28 5.50
C PRO A 14 -0.02 -12.89 5.32
N LEU A 15 1.18 -12.83 4.74
CA LEU A 15 1.91 -11.57 4.50
C LEU A 15 1.21 -10.72 3.43
N SER A 16 0.81 -11.33 2.31
CA SER A 16 0.08 -10.63 1.24
C SER A 16 -1.29 -10.14 1.71
N ILE A 17 -2.00 -10.91 2.54
CA ILE A 17 -3.26 -10.51 3.17
C ILE A 17 -3.03 -9.32 4.09
N TYR A 18 -1.99 -9.34 4.93
CA TYR A 18 -1.69 -8.24 5.84
C TYR A 18 -1.41 -6.92 5.08
N PHE A 19 -0.58 -6.96 4.04
CA PHE A 19 -0.30 -5.77 3.22
C PHE A 19 -1.53 -5.28 2.47
N THR A 20 -2.38 -6.19 1.99
CA THR A 20 -3.63 -5.82 1.31
C THR A 20 -4.60 -5.14 2.27
N ILE A 21 -4.78 -5.68 3.48
CA ILE A 21 -5.62 -5.06 4.52
C ILE A 21 -5.09 -3.67 4.87
N LEU A 22 -3.78 -3.53 5.04
CA LEU A 22 -3.17 -2.25 5.36
C LEU A 22 -3.39 -1.22 4.23
N GLN A 23 -3.24 -1.63 2.96
CA GLN A 23 -3.51 -0.76 1.82
C GLN A 23 -4.98 -0.34 1.74
N ILE A 24 -5.91 -1.27 2.00
CA ILE A 24 -7.35 -0.99 2.05
C ILE A 24 -7.65 0.05 3.13
N LEU A 25 -7.10 -0.12 4.35
CA LEU A 25 -7.31 0.83 5.44
C LEU A 25 -6.83 2.24 5.09
N PHE A 26 -5.64 2.37 4.49
CA PHE A 26 -5.12 3.67 4.06
C PHE A 26 -5.96 4.29 2.95
N TYR A 27 -6.39 3.50 1.97
CA TYR A 27 -7.24 3.96 0.89
C TYR A 27 -8.60 4.46 1.40
N PHE A 28 -9.28 3.69 2.26
CA PHE A 28 -10.55 4.12 2.83
C PHE A 28 -10.40 5.31 3.79
N SER A 29 -9.28 5.40 4.52
CA SER A 29 -8.99 6.58 5.35
C SER A 29 -8.86 7.84 4.50
N PHE A 30 -8.22 7.75 3.32
CA PHE A 30 -8.14 8.84 2.37
C PHE A 30 -9.52 9.23 1.81
N ILE A 31 -10.36 8.25 1.46
CA ILE A 31 -11.75 8.50 1.04
C ILE A 31 -12.54 9.21 2.14
N LEU A 32 -12.49 8.71 3.38
CA LEU A 32 -13.19 9.31 4.51
C LEU A 32 -12.73 10.76 4.74
N LEU A 33 -11.43 11.01 4.65
CA LEU A 33 -10.89 12.37 4.73
C LEU A 33 -11.45 13.26 3.60
N GLY A 34 -11.53 12.73 2.38
CA GLY A 34 -12.15 13.41 1.22
C GLY A 34 -13.62 13.76 1.41
N CYS A 35 -14.40 12.84 2.00
CA CYS A 35 -15.83 13.02 2.19
C CYS A 35 -16.17 13.94 3.35
N PHE A 36 -15.46 13.85 4.48
CA PHE A 36 -15.81 14.55 5.72
C PHE A 36 -14.95 15.79 5.99
N PHE A 37 -13.73 15.87 5.45
CA PHE A 37 -12.76 16.94 5.71
C PHE A 37 -12.27 17.58 4.40
N ASN A 38 -13.20 17.83 3.47
CA ASN A 38 -12.91 18.40 2.16
C ASN A 38 -12.16 19.75 2.25
N GLU A 39 -12.55 20.62 3.19
CA GLU A 39 -11.87 21.92 3.40
C GLU A 39 -10.39 21.75 3.75
N PHE A 40 -10.03 20.73 4.53
CA PHE A 40 -8.64 20.45 4.86
C PHE A 40 -7.85 20.00 3.63
N LEU A 41 -8.43 19.15 2.79
CA LEU A 41 -7.81 18.64 1.57
C LEU A 41 -7.72 19.67 0.43
N ALA A 42 -8.58 20.69 0.45
CA ALA A 42 -8.52 21.83 -0.46
C ALA A 42 -7.38 22.81 -0.12
N THR A 43 -6.77 22.68 1.07
CA THR A 43 -5.62 23.48 1.48
C THR A 43 -4.48 23.29 0.49
N GLN A 44 -3.89 24.39 0.01
CA GLN A 44 -2.74 24.31 -0.88
C GLN A 44 -1.44 24.09 -0.12
N ILE A 45 -0.57 23.25 -0.66
CA ILE A 45 0.79 23.12 -0.18
C ILE A 45 1.58 24.30 -0.75
N ALA A 46 1.90 25.28 0.11
CA ALA A 46 2.49 26.56 -0.28
C ALA A 46 3.77 26.44 -1.15
N VAL A 47 4.55 25.39 -0.95
CA VAL A 47 5.81 25.16 -1.69
C VAL A 47 5.58 24.67 -3.13
N LEU A 48 4.50 23.92 -3.37
CA LEU A 48 4.27 23.20 -4.62
C LEU A 48 3.05 23.70 -5.40
N ASN A 49 2.24 24.61 -4.84
CA ASN A 49 1.01 25.14 -5.45
C ASN A 49 0.02 24.05 -5.90
N ILE A 50 0.05 22.90 -5.22
CA ILE A 50 -0.85 21.77 -5.44
C ILE A 50 -1.80 21.64 -4.25
N PRO A 51 -3.04 21.18 -4.45
CA PRO A 51 -3.94 20.87 -3.36
C PRO A 51 -3.41 19.70 -2.54
N LEU A 52 -3.62 19.73 -1.22
CA LEU A 52 -3.21 18.68 -0.30
C LEU A 52 -3.83 17.32 -0.67
N SER A 53 -5.02 17.32 -1.27
CA SER A 53 -5.66 16.13 -1.84
C SER A 53 -4.78 15.37 -2.83
N PHE A 54 -4.07 16.09 -3.70
CA PHE A 54 -3.17 15.47 -4.67
C PHE A 54 -1.98 14.82 -3.98
N ALA A 55 -1.35 15.52 -3.03
CA ALA A 55 -0.22 14.99 -2.29
C ALA A 55 -0.58 13.76 -1.44
N MET A 56 -1.73 13.80 -0.76
CA MET A 56 -2.24 12.68 0.02
C MET A 56 -2.59 11.47 -0.86
N GLY A 57 -3.23 11.71 -2.01
CA GLY A 57 -3.49 10.64 -2.99
C GLY A 57 -2.21 10.01 -3.52
N LEU A 58 -1.19 10.84 -3.83
CA LEU A 58 0.12 10.37 -4.25
C LEU A 58 0.83 9.58 -3.15
N ALA A 59 0.70 9.99 -1.89
CA ALA A 59 1.23 9.24 -0.75
C ALA A 59 0.61 7.83 -0.63
N VAL A 60 -0.70 7.68 -0.85
CA VAL A 60 -1.37 6.36 -0.85
C VAL A 60 -0.86 5.45 -1.97
N ILE A 61 -0.61 6.02 -3.16
CA ILE A 61 -0.05 5.27 -4.31
C ILE A 61 1.39 4.83 -4.01
N LEU A 62 2.22 5.75 -3.49
CA LEU A 62 3.60 5.44 -3.12
C LEU A 62 3.66 4.38 -2.03
N LEU A 63 2.78 4.44 -1.02
CA LEU A 63 2.67 3.42 0.01
C LEU A 63 2.34 2.04 -0.59
N GLY A 64 1.35 1.96 -1.46
CA GLY A 64 0.97 0.69 -2.10
C GLY A 64 2.09 0.11 -2.98
N THR A 65 2.79 0.98 -3.70
CA THR A 65 3.97 0.60 -4.49
C THR A 65 5.07 0.07 -3.58
N PHE A 66 5.35 0.76 -2.48
CA PHE A 66 6.37 0.37 -1.51
C PHE A 66 6.07 -0.99 -0.87
N LEU A 67 4.83 -1.23 -0.44
CA LEU A 67 4.41 -2.52 0.11
C LEU A 67 4.56 -3.66 -0.91
N THR A 68 4.25 -3.39 -2.17
CA THR A 68 4.40 -4.37 -3.25
C THR A 68 5.87 -4.70 -3.51
N VAL A 69 6.74 -3.69 -3.52
CA VAL A 69 8.19 -3.89 -3.67
C VAL A 69 8.74 -4.71 -2.51
N ILE A 70 8.35 -4.39 -1.26
CA ILE A 70 8.75 -5.17 -0.09
C ILE A 70 8.29 -6.62 -0.22
N TYR A 71 7.03 -6.85 -0.58
CA TYR A 71 6.50 -8.19 -0.77
C TYR A 71 7.32 -9.00 -1.78
N VAL A 72 7.59 -8.42 -2.95
CA VAL A 72 8.39 -9.08 -3.99
C VAL A 72 9.81 -9.39 -3.51
N ILE A 73 10.47 -8.46 -2.80
CA ILE A 73 11.82 -8.69 -2.27
C ILE A 73 11.81 -9.81 -1.22
N VAL A 74 10.84 -9.84 -0.32
CA VAL A 74 10.75 -10.85 0.74
C VAL A 74 10.50 -12.23 0.13
N VAL A 75 9.56 -12.35 -0.80
CA VAL A 75 9.25 -13.61 -1.48
C VAL A 75 10.48 -14.11 -2.25
N ASN A 76 11.11 -13.26 -3.07
CA ASN A 76 12.26 -13.66 -3.88
C ASN A 76 13.49 -14.03 -3.03
N ARG A 77 13.73 -13.35 -1.90
CA ARG A 77 14.88 -13.66 -1.03
C ARG A 77 14.76 -15.00 -0.33
N ASN A 78 13.54 -15.46 -0.08
CA ASN A 78 13.33 -16.75 0.56
C ASN A 78 13.30 -17.89 -0.47
N GLU A 79 12.91 -17.64 -1.72
CA GLU A 79 13.06 -18.63 -2.81
C GLU A 79 14.54 -18.94 -3.15
N GLU A 80 15.48 -18.03 -2.84
CA GLU A 80 16.92 -18.20 -3.11
C GLU A 80 17.72 -18.83 -1.94
N SER A 81 17.13 -18.99 -0.75
CA SER A 81 17.77 -19.54 0.46
C SER A 81 17.51 -21.04 0.61
#